data_AF-A0A1H4CYS6-F1
#
_entry.id   AF-A0A1H4CYS6-F1
#
_cell.length_a   1.000
_cell.length_b   1.000
_cell.length_c   1.000
_cell.angle_alpha   90.00
_cell.angle_beta   90.00
_cell.angle_gamma   90.00
#
_symmetry.space_group_name_H-M   'P 1'
#
loop_
_entity.id
_entity.type
_entity.pdbx_description
1 polymer ?
#
loop_
_entity_poly.entity_id
_entity_poly.type
_entity_poly.pdbx_seq_one_letter_code
_entity_poly.pdbx_strand_id
1 'polypeptide(L)'
;MKQNIYTHVDEFLRDDDFIRYVMDACPDKESYWASYLHAAPDIRMAYLKAYDILNHLDDCSLLSPEEVHCLKQRIMHSIQHIN
;
A
#
# COMPACT_ATOMS: atom_id res chain seq x y z
N MET A 1 7.35 -19.75 4.82
CA MET A 1 6.90 -18.42 4.39
C MET A 1 6.97 -18.40 2.88
N LYS A 2 5.82 -18.34 2.17
CA LYS A 2 5.83 -18.21 0.71
C LYS A 2 6.46 -16.86 0.40
N GLN A 3 7.58 -16.85 -0.31
CA GLN A 3 8.09 -15.63 -0.92
C GLN A 3 7.07 -15.26 -2.00
N ASN A 4 6.13 -14.36 -1.68
CA ASN A 4 5.33 -13.72 -2.71
C ASN A 4 6.34 -12.96 -3.58
N ILE A 5 6.56 -13.43 -4.80
CA ILE A 5 7.41 -12.76 -5.77
C ILE A 5 6.48 -11.76 -6.45
N TYR A 6 6.62 -10.48 -6.11
CA TYR A 6 5.80 -9.45 -6.74
C TYR A 6 6.43 -9.08 -8.07
N THR A 7 5.89 -9.53 -9.20
CA THR A 7 6.35 -9.12 -10.53
C THR A 7 5.44 -8.08 -11.17
N HIS A 8 4.19 -7.99 -10.71
CA HIS A 8 3.18 -7.07 -11.26
C HIS A 8 2.57 -6.16 -10.19
N VAL A 9 1.99 -5.04 -10.66
CA VAL A 9 1.36 -4.02 -9.82
C VAL A 9 0.17 -4.59 -9.04
N ASP A 10 -0.62 -5.48 -9.65
CA ASP A 10 -1.81 -6.05 -9.02
C ASP A 10 -1.47 -6.95 -7.84
N GLU A 11 -0.30 -7.59 -7.83
CA GLU A 11 0.15 -8.43 -6.72
C GLU A 11 0.45 -7.59 -5.48
N PHE A 12 1.04 -6.41 -5.65
CA PHE A 12 1.24 -5.44 -4.57
C PHE A 12 -0.10 -4.90 -4.05
N LEU A 13 -1.04 -4.60 -4.95
CA LEU A 13 -2.38 -4.10 -4.60
C LEU A 13 -3.32 -5.16 -4.02
N ARG A 14 -2.89 -6.43 -3.97
CA ARG A 14 -3.61 -7.53 -3.32
C ARG A 14 -3.00 -7.91 -1.98
N ASP A 15 -1.86 -7.34 -1.62
CA ASP A 15 -1.17 -7.65 -0.38
C ASP A 15 -1.56 -6.65 0.72
N ASP A 16 -2.27 -7.16 1.73
CA ASP A 16 -2.74 -6.34 2.84
C ASP A 16 -1.60 -5.72 3.65
N ASP A 17 -0.44 -6.38 3.76
CA ASP A 17 0.74 -5.84 4.45
C ASP A 17 1.34 -4.67 3.67
N PHE A 18 1.38 -4.75 2.34
CA PHE A 18 1.79 -3.67 1.46
C PHE A 18 0.82 -2.49 1.54
N ILE A 19 -0.48 -2.75 1.42
CA ILE A 19 -1.51 -1.71 1.51
C ILE A 19 -1.45 -1.00 2.86
N ARG A 20 -1.38 -1.74 3.97
CA ARG A 20 -1.26 -1.15 5.31
C ARG A 20 0.04 -0.36 5.47
N TYR A 21 1.16 -0.88 4.97
CA TYR A 21 2.42 -0.16 5.00
C TYR A 21 2.32 1.20 4.31
N VAL A 22 1.75 1.24 3.11
CA VAL A 22 1.64 2.49 2.33
C VAL A 22 0.57 3.43 2.91
N MET A 23 -0.57 2.92 3.38
CA MET A 23 -1.68 3.75 3.87
C MET A 23 -1.55 4.21 5.32
N ASP A 24 -1.02 3.36 6.21
CA ASP A 24 -0.92 3.61 7.66
C ASP A 24 0.46 4.17 8.07
N ALA A 25 1.37 4.31 7.10
CA ALA A 25 2.76 4.75 7.31
C ALA A 25 3.46 3.93 8.42
N CYS A 26 3.24 2.62 8.45
CA CYS A 26 3.75 1.72 9.48
C CYS A 26 5.30 1.64 9.41
N PRO A 27 6.04 2.28 10.34
CA PRO A 27 7.49 2.38 10.26
C PRO A 27 8.18 1.02 10.43
N ASP A 28 7.53 0.07 11.12
CA ASP A 28 8.02 -1.29 11.32
C ASP A 28 8.14 -2.10 10.02
N LYS A 29 7.41 -1.69 8.97
CA LYS A 29 7.40 -2.38 7.66
C LYS A 29 8.26 -1.67 6.61
N GLU A 30 8.69 -0.43 6.87
CA GLU A 30 9.54 0.34 5.95
C GLU A 30 10.86 -0.38 5.68
N SER A 31 11.52 -0.86 6.73
CA SER A 31 12.79 -1.60 6.61
C SER A 31 12.63 -2.91 5.84
N TYR A 32 11.48 -3.57 5.94
CA TYR A 32 11.17 -4.80 5.20
C TYR A 32 11.03 -4.52 3.71
N TRP A 33 10.22 -3.54 3.33
CA TRP A 33 9.98 -3.18 1.93
C TRP A 33 11.21 -2.56 1.26
N ALA A 34 12.01 -1.76 2.00
CA ALA A 34 13.29 -1.24 1.53
C ALA A 34 14.30 -2.37 1.23
N SER A 35 14.40 -3.35 2.13
CA SER A 35 15.27 -4.52 1.94
C SER A 35 14.81 -5.38 0.76
N TYR A 36 13.50 -5.57 0.62
CA TYR A 36 12.91 -6.33 -0.47
C TYR A 36 13.16 -5.65 -1.84
N LEU A 37 13.03 -4.33 -1.90
CA LEU A 37 13.32 -3.53 -3.10
C LEU A 37 14.81 -3.55 -3.47
N HIS A 38 15.70 -3.56 -2.47
CA HIS A 38 17.14 -3.68 -2.71
C HIS A 38 17.52 -5.07 -3.23
N ALA A 39 16.84 -6.12 -2.78
CA ALA A 39 17.09 -7.49 -3.22
C ALA A 39 16.55 -7.79 -4.64
N ALA A 40 15.53 -7.06 -5.08
CA ALA A 40 14.91 -7.22 -6.40
C ALA A 40 14.72 -5.83 -7.05
N PRO A 41 15.66 -5.36 -7.88
CA PRO A 41 15.49 -4.07 -8.57
C PRO A 41 14.44 -4.13 -9.69
N ASP A 42 14.18 -5.30 -10.27
CA ASP A 42 13.22 -5.49 -11.37
C ASP A 42 11.78 -5.16 -10.96
N ILE A 43 11.45 -5.38 -9.69
CA ILE A 43 10.12 -5.13 -9.14
C ILE A 43 9.91 -3.65 -8.79
N ARG A 44 10.96 -2.83 -8.85
CA ARG A 44 10.92 -1.41 -8.45
C ARG A 44 9.89 -0.62 -9.23
N MET A 45 9.74 -0.89 -10.52
CA MET A 45 8.74 -0.19 -11.33
C MET A 45 7.31 -0.55 -10.91
N ALA A 46 7.05 -1.83 -10.60
CA ALA A 46 5.75 -2.28 -10.13
C ALA A 46 5.46 -1.77 -8.71
N TYR A 47 6.46 -1.84 -7.82
CA TYR A 47 6.41 -1.28 -6.46
C TYR A 47 6.07 0.22 -6.49
N LEU A 48 6.81 1.02 -7.28
CA LEU A 48 6.59 2.46 -7.35
C LEU A 48 5.20 2.78 -7.91
N LYS A 49 4.73 2.04 -8.92
CA LYS A 49 3.37 2.22 -9.44
C LYS A 49 2.30 1.85 -8.42
N ALA A 50 2.45 0.75 -7.69
CA ALA A 50 1.49 0.36 -6.66
C ALA A 50 1.51 1.37 -5.49
N TYR A 51 2.69 1.82 -5.09
CA TYR A 51 2.89 2.85 -4.08
C TYR A 51 2.24 4.17 -4.52
N ASP A 52 2.45 4.58 -5.77
CA ASP A 52 1.86 5.77 -6.37
C ASP A 52 0.34 5.67 -6.43
N ILE A 53 -0.21 4.54 -6.89
CA ILE A 53 -1.66 4.28 -6.89
C ILE A 53 -2.21 4.41 -5.47
N LEU A 54 -1.60 3.78 -4.48
CA LEU A 54 -2.10 3.81 -3.09
C LEU A 54 -1.98 5.21 -2.46
N ASN A 55 -0.93 5.98 -2.77
CA ASN A 55 -0.80 7.37 -2.30
C ASN A 55 -1.75 8.33 -3.05
N HIS A 56 -2.07 8.04 -4.30
CA HIS A 56 -3.01 8.82 -5.12
C HIS A 56 -4.44 8.25 -5.12
N LEU A 57 -4.73 7.18 -4.38
CA LEU A 57 -6.10 6.85 -3.97
C LEU A 57 -6.68 8.01 -3.15
N ASP A 58 -5.80 8.74 -2.45
CA ASP A 58 -6.07 10.03 -1.84
C ASP A 58 -5.78 11.21 -2.79
N ASP A 59 -5.99 11.11 -4.11
CA ASP A 59 -6.24 12.30 -4.94
C ASP A 59 -7.64 12.86 -4.60
N CYS A 60 -7.74 13.19 -3.33
CA CYS A 60 -8.75 13.87 -2.60
C CYS A 60 -8.52 15.38 -2.74
N SER A 61 -7.93 15.84 -3.85
CA SER A 61 -7.79 17.26 -4.13
C SER A 61 -9.15 17.98 -4.16
N LEU A 62 -10.24 17.22 -4.34
CA LEU A 62 -11.64 17.64 -4.23
C LEU A 62 -12.22 17.53 -2.81
N LEU A 63 -11.54 16.86 -1.87
CA LEU A 63 -12.02 16.56 -0.52
C LEU A 63 -11.17 17.30 0.52
N SER A 64 -11.83 17.76 1.57
CA SER A 64 -11.15 18.35 2.73
C SER A 64 -10.36 17.29 3.51
N PRO A 65 -9.33 17.68 4.28
CA PRO A 65 -8.55 16.74 5.11
C PRO A 65 -9.40 15.86 6.05
N GLU A 66 -10.55 16.37 6.49
CA GLU A 66 -11.50 15.65 7.34
C GLU A 66 -12.29 14.57 6.56
N GLU A 67 -12.65 14.86 5.31
CA GLU A 67 -13.28 13.90 4.40
C GLU A 67 -12.32 12.79 4.00
N VAL A 68 -11.03 13.12 3.78
CA VAL A 68 -9.97 12.13 3.59
C VAL A 68 -9.84 11.22 4.80
N HIS A 69 -9.81 11.78 6.01
CA HIS A 69 -9.73 11.01 7.25
C HIS A 69 -10.94 10.06 7.40
N CYS A 70 -12.17 10.56 7.17
CA CYS A 70 -13.37 9.74 7.20
C CYS A 70 -13.36 8.62 6.15
N LEU A 71 -12.87 8.90 4.94
CA LEU A 71 -12.77 7.91 3.87
C LEU A 71 -11.78 6.80 4.23
N LYS A 72 -10.60 7.16 4.75
CA LYS A 72 -9.61 6.21 5.25
C LYS A 72 -10.16 5.32 6.35
N GLN A 73 -10.83 5.89 7.34
CA GLN A 73 -11.45 5.13 8.43
C GLN A 73 -12.50 4.13 7.92
N ARG A 74 -13.33 4.52 6.94
CA ARG A 74 -14.33 3.62 6.33
C ARG A 74 -13.71 2.48 5.54
N ILE A 75 -12.64 2.75 4.79
CA ILE A 75 -11.88 1.72 4.05
C ILE A 75 -11.25 0.73 5.05
N MET A 76 -10.59 1.23 6.10
CA MET A 76 -9.99 0.40 7.14
C MET A 76 -11.03 -0.49 7.84
N HIS A 77 -12.18 0.07 8.21
CA HIS A 77 -13.27 -0.69 8.83
C HIS A 77 -13.85 -1.75 7.88
N SER A 78 -13.91 -1.47 6.58
CA SER A 78 -14.43 -2.41 5.58
C SER A 78 -13.46 -3.59 5.37
N ILE A 79 -12.14 -3.34 5.40
CA ILE A 79 -11.12 -4.38 5.32
C ILE A 79 -11.13 -5.29 6.56
N GLN A 80 -11.36 -4.72 7.75
CA GLN A 80 -11.46 -5.51 8.99
C GLN A 80 -12.68 -6.44 9.03
N HIS A 81 -13.74 -6.14 8.28
CA HIS A 81 -14.98 -6.91 8.27
C HIS A 81 -15.06 -8.02 7.21
N ILE A 82 -14.06 -8.10 6.32
CA ILE A 82 -13.96 -9.12 5.27
C ILE A 82 -13.13 -10.35 5.73
N ASN A 83 -12.59 -10.31 6.96
CA ASN A 83 -11.87 -11.42 7.59
C ASN A 83 -12.74 -12.19 8.59
#